data_AF-A0A6L7LGG9-F1
#
_entry.id   AF-A0A6L7LGG9-F1
#
_cell.length_a   1.000
_cell.length_b   1.000
_cell.length_c   1.000
_cell.angle_alpha   90.00
_cell.angle_beta   90.00
_cell.angle_gamma   90.00
#
_symmetry.space_group_name_H-M   'P 1'
#
loop_
_entity.id
_entity.type
_entity.pdbx_description
1 polymer ?
#
loop_
_entity_poly.entity_id
_entity_poly.type
_entity_poly.pdbx_seq_one_letter_code
_entity_poly.pdbx_strand_id
1 'polypeptide(L)'
;MEQQVDVFVCHASEDKNSFVRPLAEGLRRLGVTVWYDEFSLQLGESISRQIDRGIANARFGIVVISVHFIGKHWAEHELRGLVNRDIEEDLRILPIWHGVSKQQVLAFSPSLSDKVAIDTQMDNAQEAALKILRTVRPDLYEQSPRAELERQASGEAIANLQSEIEDLRAQISEFQCPICNAPLSTRLDAPVDQEQKHWDIVEAYECGHRHFAGNTLYPCPNDPKFPTWEDYEIACEPANDKSAQQWQCTAWPQTEMARKVNLEVSYGRTEEEAREKLRKTLLYRAGLIGNAEWFRSQAF
;
A
#
# COMPACT_ATOMS: atom_id res chain seq x y z
N MET A 1 8.50 -0.99 29.32
CA MET A 1 7.10 -0.80 29.76
C MET A 1 6.23 -1.25 28.62
N GLU A 2 5.49 -2.33 28.80
CA GLU A 2 4.45 -2.72 27.86
C GLU A 2 3.46 -1.56 27.75
N GLN A 3 3.19 -1.08 26.53
CA GLN A 3 2.23 -0.02 26.29
C GLN A 3 0.85 -0.55 26.67
N GLN A 4 0.30 -0.07 27.78
CA GLN A 4 -1.06 -0.35 28.20
C GLN A 4 -2.02 0.21 27.15
N VAL A 5 -2.98 -0.61 26.70
CA VAL A 5 -3.98 -0.20 25.71
C VAL A 5 -4.90 0.85 26.34
N ASP A 6 -5.32 1.86 25.58
CA ASP A 6 -6.22 2.89 26.09
C ASP A 6 -7.63 2.33 26.26
N VAL A 7 -8.15 1.65 25.22
CA VAL A 7 -9.50 1.08 25.23
C VAL A 7 -9.56 -0.33 24.65
N PHE A 8 -10.40 -1.18 25.26
CA PHE A 8 -10.91 -2.37 24.60
C PHE A 8 -12.38 -2.19 24.19
N VAL A 9 -12.83 -2.87 23.12
CA VAL A 9 -14.23 -2.76 22.64
C VAL A 9 -14.91 -4.12 22.63
N CYS A 10 -15.78 -4.34 23.62
CA CYS A 10 -16.64 -5.51 23.71
C CYS A 10 -17.92 -5.28 22.89
N HIS A 11 -18.21 -6.21 21.97
CA HIS A 11 -19.30 -6.06 21.01
C HIS A 11 -19.82 -7.41 20.52
N ALA A 12 -21.04 -7.44 19.98
CA ALA A 12 -21.50 -8.61 19.24
C ALA A 12 -20.77 -8.70 17.89
N SER A 13 -20.38 -9.91 17.48
CA SER A 13 -19.64 -10.16 16.23
C SER A 13 -20.29 -9.55 14.98
N GLU A 14 -21.61 -9.43 15.00
CA GLU A 14 -22.47 -8.90 13.95
C GLU A 14 -22.27 -7.38 13.74
N ASP A 15 -21.91 -6.64 14.80
CA ASP A 15 -21.68 -5.19 14.76
C ASP A 15 -20.25 -4.81 14.33
N LYS A 16 -19.39 -5.81 14.14
CA LYS A 16 -17.95 -5.62 13.93
C LYS A 16 -17.65 -4.71 12.74
N ASN A 17 -18.28 -4.97 11.60
CA ASN A 17 -18.01 -4.26 10.35
C ASN A 17 -18.85 -2.99 10.20
N SER A 18 -20.08 -2.99 10.70
CA SER A 18 -21.03 -1.88 10.54
C SER A 18 -20.69 -0.68 11.43
N PHE A 19 -20.16 -0.92 12.64
CA PHE A 19 -19.96 0.15 13.62
C PHE A 19 -18.62 0.08 14.35
N VAL A 20 -18.24 -1.09 14.85
CA VAL A 20 -17.08 -1.22 15.75
C VAL A 20 -15.76 -0.92 15.05
N ARG A 21 -15.59 -1.41 13.82
CA ARG A 21 -14.40 -1.12 13.01
C ARG A 21 -14.30 0.37 12.66
N PRO A 22 -15.34 1.04 12.12
CA PRO A 22 -15.32 2.49 11.93
C PRO A 22 -14.97 3.29 13.20
N LEU A 23 -15.53 2.89 14.35
CA LEU A 23 -15.25 3.51 15.64
C LEU A 23 -13.77 3.33 16.04
N ALA A 24 -13.27 2.10 15.97
CA ALA A 24 -11.90 1.75 16.33
C ALA A 24 -10.88 2.47 15.42
N GLU A 25 -11.16 2.55 14.12
CA GLU A 25 -10.33 3.30 13.18
C GLU A 25 -10.35 4.80 13.45
N GLY A 26 -11.52 5.38 13.75
CA GLY A 26 -11.64 6.78 14.15
C GLY A 26 -10.82 7.09 15.40
N LEU A 27 -10.92 6.26 16.43
CA LEU A 27 -10.12 6.37 17.66
C LEU A 27 -8.62 6.23 17.40
N ARG A 28 -8.20 5.27 16.55
CA ARG A 28 -6.79 5.10 16.15
C ARG A 28 -6.24 6.33 15.42
N ARG A 29 -7.02 6.93 14.52
CA ARG A 29 -6.64 8.17 13.82
C ARG A 29 -6.48 9.35 14.78
N LEU A 30 -7.19 9.33 15.91
CA LEU A 30 -7.07 10.30 17.00
C LEU A 30 -5.94 9.97 18.00
N GLY A 31 -5.12 8.95 17.74
CA GLY A 31 -3.98 8.57 18.59
C GLY A 31 -4.34 7.70 19.80
N VAL A 32 -5.55 7.14 19.85
CA VAL A 32 -5.98 6.20 20.89
C VAL A 32 -5.59 4.77 20.51
N THR A 33 -4.99 4.04 21.44
CA THR A 33 -4.69 2.60 21.24
C THR A 33 -5.95 1.75 21.50
N VAL A 34 -6.39 1.00 20.49
CA VAL A 34 -7.67 0.27 20.50
C VAL A 34 -7.49 -1.22 20.22
N TRP A 35 -8.08 -2.06 21.06
CA TRP A 35 -8.16 -3.51 20.89
C TRP A 35 -9.62 -3.98 20.85
N TYR A 36 -10.05 -4.64 19.77
CA TYR A 36 -11.45 -5.06 19.62
C TYR A 36 -11.63 -6.47 19.04
N ASP A 37 -10.70 -6.96 18.21
CA ASP A 37 -10.87 -8.24 17.51
C ASP A 37 -11.05 -9.45 18.45
N GLU A 38 -10.36 -9.47 19.58
CA GLU A 38 -10.43 -10.54 20.59
C GLU A 38 -11.62 -10.41 21.55
N PHE A 39 -12.40 -9.34 21.44
CA PHE A 39 -13.58 -9.05 22.28
C PHE A 39 -14.89 -9.07 21.47
N SER A 40 -14.90 -9.84 20.38
CA SER A 40 -16.07 -10.13 19.57
C SER A 40 -16.84 -11.29 20.18
N LEU A 41 -18.05 -11.03 20.70
CA LEU A 41 -18.89 -12.02 21.37
C LEU A 41 -19.68 -12.92 20.40
N GLN A 42 -19.48 -14.23 20.53
CA GLN A 42 -20.28 -15.28 19.89
C GLN A 42 -21.32 -15.88 20.84
N LEU A 43 -22.26 -16.66 20.29
CA LEU A 43 -23.27 -17.36 21.09
C LEU A 43 -22.61 -18.35 22.08
N GLY A 44 -22.95 -18.24 23.36
CA GLY A 44 -22.44 -19.11 24.42
C GLY A 44 -21.12 -18.65 25.05
N GLU A 45 -20.54 -17.53 24.61
CA GLU A 45 -19.40 -16.92 25.30
C GLU A 45 -19.84 -16.13 26.54
N SER A 46 -18.90 -15.88 27.46
CA SER A 46 -19.17 -15.12 28.69
C SER A 46 -18.72 -13.67 28.58
N ILE A 47 -19.64 -12.72 28.77
CA ILE A 47 -19.32 -11.29 28.82
C ILE A 47 -18.32 -11.00 29.94
N SER A 48 -18.58 -11.51 31.15
CA SER A 48 -17.75 -11.23 32.33
C SER A 48 -16.29 -11.60 32.09
N ARG A 49 -16.04 -12.76 31.46
CA ARG A 49 -14.69 -13.23 31.14
C ARG A 49 -14.00 -12.35 30.10
N GLN A 50 -14.74 -11.86 29.10
CA GLN A 50 -14.18 -10.93 28.12
C GLN A 50 -13.83 -9.60 28.79
N ILE A 51 -14.70 -9.08 29.65
CA ILE A 51 -14.42 -7.87 30.42
C ILE A 51 -13.17 -8.07 31.30
N ASP A 52 -13.06 -9.18 32.03
CA ASP A 52 -11.89 -9.47 32.88
C ASP A 52 -10.57 -9.39 32.09
N ARG A 53 -10.56 -9.94 30.88
CA ARG A 53 -9.39 -9.87 29.99
C ARG A 53 -9.12 -8.45 29.51
N GLY A 54 -10.16 -7.69 29.20
CA GLY A 54 -10.05 -6.30 28.77
C GLY A 54 -9.47 -5.41 29.87
N ILE A 55 -9.97 -5.57 31.09
CA ILE A 55 -9.54 -4.83 32.29
C ILE A 55 -8.05 -4.99 32.56
N ALA A 56 -7.54 -6.22 32.46
CA ALA A 56 -6.14 -6.51 32.74
C ALA A 56 -5.17 -5.78 31.79
N ASN A 57 -5.64 -5.37 30.61
CA ASN A 57 -4.80 -4.89 29.51
C ASN A 57 -5.13 -3.48 29.03
N ALA A 58 -6.28 -2.91 29.44
CA ALA A 58 -6.73 -1.61 28.99
C ALA A 58 -7.23 -0.71 30.13
N ARG A 59 -7.16 0.61 29.90
CA ARG A 59 -7.57 1.63 30.88
C ARG A 59 -9.09 1.84 30.93
N PHE A 60 -9.77 1.63 29.80
CA PHE A 60 -11.21 1.78 29.66
C PHE A 60 -11.80 0.61 28.87
N GLY A 61 -13.06 0.27 29.16
CA GLY A 61 -13.82 -0.70 28.40
C GLY A 61 -15.01 -0.06 27.70
N ILE A 62 -15.11 -0.21 26.39
CA ILE A 62 -16.29 0.19 25.62
C ILE A 62 -17.18 -1.04 25.46
N VAL A 63 -18.47 -0.90 25.75
CA VAL A 63 -19.46 -1.98 25.58
C VAL A 63 -20.54 -1.53 24.62
N VAL A 64 -20.62 -2.18 23.46
CA VAL A 64 -21.60 -1.88 22.42
C VAL A 64 -22.87 -2.68 22.68
N ILE A 65 -23.88 -2.01 23.23
CA ILE A 65 -25.22 -2.53 23.49
C ILE A 65 -26.06 -2.33 22.24
N SER A 66 -26.04 -3.32 21.35
CA SER A 66 -26.81 -3.33 20.11
C SER A 66 -28.03 -4.26 20.15
N VAL A 67 -28.82 -4.26 19.08
CA VAL A 67 -29.89 -5.26 18.89
C VAL A 67 -29.33 -6.68 18.90
N HIS A 68 -28.15 -6.89 18.30
CA HIS A 68 -27.47 -8.19 18.29
C HIS A 68 -26.93 -8.56 19.68
N PHE A 69 -26.45 -7.58 20.46
CA PHE A 69 -26.02 -7.79 21.83
C PHE A 69 -27.20 -8.20 22.72
N ILE A 70 -28.32 -7.46 22.66
CA ILE A 70 -29.53 -7.76 23.45
C ILE A 70 -30.16 -9.10 23.04
N GLY A 71 -30.06 -9.48 21.75
CA GLY A 71 -30.59 -10.74 21.24
C GLY A 71 -29.81 -11.99 21.68
N LYS A 72 -28.60 -11.85 22.23
CA LYS A 72 -27.86 -12.96 22.81
C LYS A 72 -28.38 -13.28 24.21
N HIS A 73 -28.44 -14.57 24.55
CA HIS A 73 -28.98 -15.05 25.83
C HIS A 73 -27.90 -14.97 26.92
N TRP A 74 -27.81 -13.82 27.58
CA TRP A 74 -26.90 -13.62 28.70
C TRP A 74 -27.52 -14.07 30.01
N ALA A 75 -26.72 -14.70 30.87
CA ALA A 75 -27.20 -15.01 32.20
C ALA A 75 -27.27 -13.74 33.06
N GLU A 76 -28.29 -13.61 33.91
CA GLU A 76 -28.49 -12.38 34.73
C GLU A 76 -27.27 -12.00 35.56
N HIS A 77 -26.49 -12.98 36.02
CA HIS A 77 -25.28 -12.74 36.80
C HIS A 77 -24.16 -12.08 35.96
N GLU A 78 -24.11 -12.32 34.65
CA GLU A 78 -23.15 -11.66 33.76
C GLU A 78 -23.50 -10.19 33.55
N LEU A 79 -24.79 -9.90 33.37
CA LEU A 79 -25.29 -8.53 33.24
C LEU A 79 -25.09 -7.73 34.54
N ARG A 80 -25.31 -8.35 35.70
CA ARG A 80 -24.98 -7.73 37.00
C ARG A 80 -23.47 -7.52 37.16
N GLY A 81 -22.65 -8.47 36.70
CA GLY A 81 -21.19 -8.34 36.71
C GLY A 81 -20.69 -7.11 35.93
N LEU A 82 -21.25 -6.88 34.74
CA LEU A 82 -20.98 -5.69 33.94
C LEU A 82 -21.36 -4.38 34.66
N VAL A 83 -22.49 -4.36 35.38
CA VAL A 83 -22.98 -3.18 36.09
C VAL A 83 -22.18 -2.90 37.37
N ASN A 84 -21.91 -3.94 38.17
CA ASN A 84 -21.28 -3.82 39.49
C ASN A 84 -19.79 -3.47 39.39
N ARG A 85 -19.08 -3.95 38.37
CA ARG A 85 -17.65 -3.63 38.16
C ARG A 85 -17.40 -2.16 37.84
N ASP A 86 -18.37 -1.49 37.26
CA ASP A 86 -18.35 -0.03 37.02
C ASP A 86 -18.54 0.78 38.33
N ILE A 87 -19.10 0.17 39.38
CA ILE A 87 -19.37 0.82 40.68
C ILE A 87 -18.25 0.52 41.69
N GLU A 88 -17.68 -0.69 41.68
CA GLU A 88 -16.77 -1.17 42.74
C GLU A 88 -15.27 -1.13 42.38
N GLU A 89 -14.87 -1.22 41.10
CA GLU A 89 -13.47 -1.46 40.70
C GLU A 89 -12.74 -0.27 40.04
N ASP A 90 -13.28 0.95 40.14
CA ASP A 90 -12.75 2.17 39.48
C ASP A 90 -12.60 2.02 37.95
N LEU A 91 -13.30 1.04 37.39
CA LEU A 91 -13.21 0.69 36.00
C LEU A 91 -14.21 1.49 35.19
N ARG A 92 -13.72 2.30 34.25
CA ARG A 92 -14.54 3.25 33.51
C ARG A 92 -15.13 2.56 32.27
N ILE A 93 -16.26 1.86 32.46
CA ILE A 93 -17.01 1.29 31.34
C ILE A 93 -17.77 2.40 30.62
N LEU A 94 -17.62 2.47 29.29
CA LEU A 94 -18.30 3.42 28.42
C LEU A 94 -19.35 2.67 27.59
N PRO A 95 -20.66 2.75 27.96
CA PRO A 95 -21.70 2.11 27.19
C PRO A 95 -22.00 2.90 25.91
N ILE A 96 -22.20 2.16 24.81
CA ILE A 96 -22.70 2.69 23.54
C ILE A 96 -23.99 1.97 23.19
N TRP A 97 -25.06 2.72 22.94
CA TRP A 97 -26.34 2.19 22.46
C TRP A 97 -26.35 2.21 20.94
N HIS A 98 -26.39 1.03 20.31
CA HIS A 98 -26.30 0.90 18.87
C HIS A 98 -27.57 0.31 18.25
N GLY A 99 -28.41 1.17 17.65
CA GLY A 99 -29.65 0.75 17.01
C GLY A 99 -30.72 0.22 17.98
N VAL A 100 -30.61 0.55 19.27
CA VAL A 100 -31.55 0.13 20.32
C VAL A 100 -32.29 1.34 20.88
N SER A 101 -33.53 1.15 21.30
CA SER A 101 -34.30 2.16 22.02
C SER A 101 -34.07 2.05 23.54
N LYS A 102 -34.30 3.14 24.26
CA LYS A 102 -34.26 3.13 25.74
C LYS A 102 -35.17 2.06 26.34
N GLN A 103 -36.35 1.80 25.77
CA GLN A 103 -37.26 0.75 26.23
C GLN A 103 -36.67 -0.65 26.08
N GLN A 104 -35.95 -0.92 24.98
CA GLN A 104 -35.28 -2.21 24.78
C GLN A 104 -34.14 -2.39 25.77
N VAL A 105 -33.35 -1.34 26.04
CA VAL A 105 -32.27 -1.38 27.05
C VAL A 105 -32.86 -1.55 28.46
N LEU A 106 -33.94 -0.84 28.80
CA LEU A 106 -34.67 -0.99 30.07
C LEU A 106 -35.17 -2.42 30.28
N ALA A 107 -35.79 -3.01 29.26
CA ALA A 107 -36.30 -4.38 29.32
C ALA A 107 -35.17 -5.42 29.44
N PHE A 108 -34.01 -5.11 28.87
CA PHE A 108 -32.83 -5.97 28.93
C PHE A 108 -32.11 -5.87 30.28
N SER A 109 -31.85 -4.65 30.76
CA SER A 109 -31.24 -4.38 32.06
C SER A 109 -31.56 -2.95 32.51
N PRO A 110 -32.43 -2.77 33.53
CA PRO A 110 -32.73 -1.44 34.07
C PRO A 110 -31.47 -0.69 34.50
N SER A 111 -30.53 -1.39 35.14
CA SER A 111 -29.28 -0.78 35.63
C SER A 111 -28.36 -0.26 34.52
N LEU A 112 -28.44 -0.81 33.30
CA LEU A 112 -27.69 -0.27 32.15
C LEU A 112 -28.39 0.95 31.53
N SER A 113 -29.71 1.01 31.65
CA SER A 113 -30.51 2.11 31.09
C SER A 113 -30.38 3.44 31.84
N ASP A 114 -29.99 3.38 33.12
CA ASP A 114 -29.77 4.56 33.97
C ASP A 114 -28.36 5.18 33.77
N LYS A 115 -27.47 4.51 33.03
CA LYS A 115 -26.12 5.02 32.75
C LYS A 115 -26.13 5.96 31.54
N VAL A 116 -25.30 7.01 31.61
CA VAL A 116 -25.05 7.89 30.47
C VAL A 116 -24.30 7.11 29.39
N ALA A 117 -24.92 6.98 28.22
CA ALA A 117 -24.38 6.24 27.08
C ALA A 117 -24.26 7.15 25.85
N ILE A 118 -23.37 6.79 24.93
CA ILE A 118 -23.35 7.37 23.58
C ILE A 118 -24.44 6.67 22.77
N ASP A 119 -25.32 7.44 22.13
CA ASP A 119 -26.43 6.91 21.33
C ASP A 119 -26.11 7.08 19.84
N THR A 120 -25.96 5.95 19.14
CA THR A 120 -25.61 5.98 17.72
C THR A 120 -26.77 6.37 16.80
N GLN A 121 -27.97 6.59 17.33
CA GLN A 121 -29.07 7.21 16.58
C GLN A 121 -28.84 8.72 16.40
N MET A 122 -28.06 9.33 17.31
CA MET A 122 -27.69 10.75 17.25
C MET A 122 -26.27 10.94 16.73
N ASP A 123 -25.37 10.02 17.06
CA ASP A 123 -23.94 10.11 16.76
C ASP A 123 -23.49 9.02 15.80
N ASN A 124 -22.74 9.37 14.76
CA ASN A 124 -22.04 8.36 13.97
C ASN A 124 -20.78 7.86 14.72
N ALA A 125 -20.08 6.87 14.15
CA ALA A 125 -18.89 6.27 14.78
C ALA A 125 -17.76 7.30 15.04
N GLN A 126 -17.64 8.31 14.19
CA GLN A 126 -16.63 9.37 14.28
C GLN A 126 -16.95 10.33 15.43
N GLU A 127 -18.21 10.76 15.55
CA GLU A 127 -18.65 11.59 16.67
C GLU A 127 -18.55 10.82 18.00
N ALA A 128 -18.90 9.54 18.00
CA ALA A 128 -18.67 8.67 19.15
C ALA A 128 -17.17 8.60 19.52
N ALA A 129 -16.27 8.49 18.54
CA ALA A 129 -14.82 8.51 18.78
C ALA A 129 -14.36 9.82 19.44
N LEU A 130 -14.89 10.98 19.03
CA LEU A 130 -14.56 12.27 19.64
C LEU A 130 -15.04 12.39 21.09
N LYS A 131 -16.27 11.92 21.38
CA LYS A 131 -16.81 11.89 22.75
C LYS A 131 -15.99 10.97 23.65
N ILE A 132 -15.55 9.82 23.13
CA ILE A 132 -14.67 8.89 23.84
C ILE A 132 -13.28 9.49 24.04
N LEU A 133 -12.70 10.14 23.01
CA LEU A 133 -11.38 10.78 23.09
C LEU A 133 -11.31 11.75 24.28
N ARG A 134 -12.34 12.60 24.44
CA ARG A 134 -12.45 13.54 25.55
C ARG A 134 -12.35 12.88 26.93
N THR A 135 -12.81 11.64 27.04
CA THR A 135 -12.85 10.89 28.31
C THR A 135 -11.57 10.09 28.54
N VAL A 136 -11.04 9.46 27.49
CA VAL A 136 -9.94 8.49 27.56
C VAL A 136 -8.55 9.16 27.46
N ARG A 137 -8.43 10.17 26.59
CA ARG A 137 -7.21 10.94 26.33
C ARG A 137 -7.54 12.43 26.25
N PRO A 138 -7.94 13.06 27.38
CA PRO A 138 -8.22 14.49 27.42
C PRO A 138 -7.02 15.33 26.97
N ASP A 139 -5.80 14.84 27.21
CA ASP A 139 -4.56 15.45 26.74
C ASP A 139 -4.53 15.62 25.22
N LEU A 140 -5.00 14.62 24.45
CA LEU A 140 -5.06 14.70 22.99
C LEU A 140 -6.25 15.55 22.52
N TYR A 141 -7.37 15.49 23.25
CA TYR A 141 -8.57 16.28 22.94
C TYR A 141 -8.31 17.79 23.06
N GLU A 142 -7.56 18.23 24.07
CA GLU A 142 -7.30 19.64 24.35
C GLU A 142 -6.22 20.26 23.46
N GLN A 143 -5.33 19.45 22.89
CA GLN A 143 -4.23 19.91 22.03
C GLN A 143 -4.69 20.39 20.64
N SER A 144 -5.87 19.98 20.20
CA SER A 144 -6.35 20.20 18.83
C SER A 144 -7.74 20.83 18.80
N PRO A 145 -8.01 21.80 17.90
CA PRO A 145 -9.35 22.30 17.68
C PRO A 145 -10.32 21.19 17.26
N ARG A 146 -11.59 21.27 17.68
CA ARG A 146 -12.59 20.24 17.39
C ARG A 146 -12.73 19.92 15.89
N ALA A 147 -12.71 20.92 15.02
CA ALA A 147 -12.79 20.73 13.58
C ALA A 147 -11.60 19.91 13.01
N GLU A 148 -10.43 20.01 13.62
CA GLU A 148 -9.27 19.20 13.25
C GLU A 148 -9.46 17.74 13.66
N LEU A 149 -9.93 17.52 14.89
CA LEU A 149 -10.24 16.18 15.39
C LEU A 149 -11.33 15.51 14.54
N GLU A 150 -12.36 16.24 14.12
CA GLU A 150 -13.41 15.74 13.21
C GLU A 150 -12.83 15.26 11.87
N ARG A 151 -11.93 16.05 11.25
CA ARG A 151 -11.23 15.67 10.00
C ARG A 151 -10.31 14.45 10.16
N GLN A 152 -9.64 14.35 11.30
CA GLN A 152 -8.79 13.19 11.61
C GLN A 152 -9.64 11.93 11.84
N ALA A 153 -10.72 12.04 12.63
CA ALA A 153 -11.62 10.94 12.92
C ALA A 153 -12.34 10.42 11.66
N SER A 154 -12.73 11.28 10.73
CA SER A 154 -13.38 10.89 9.47
C SER A 154 -12.44 10.14 8.52
N GLY A 155 -11.14 10.38 8.59
CA GLY A 155 -10.16 9.86 7.64
C GLY A 155 -10.16 10.58 6.30
N GLU A 156 -10.98 11.63 6.14
CA GLU A 156 -11.06 12.46 4.93
C GLU A 156 -9.71 13.07 4.58
N ALA A 157 -8.94 13.51 5.58
CA ALA A 157 -7.60 14.06 5.34
C ALA A 157 -6.67 13.05 4.66
N ILE A 158 -6.70 11.78 5.08
CA ILE A 158 -5.88 10.71 4.48
C ILE A 158 -6.37 10.42 3.06
N ALA A 159 -7.68 10.30 2.86
CA ALA A 159 -8.27 10.04 1.55
C ALA A 159 -7.95 11.16 0.54
N ASN A 160 -8.07 12.41 0.96
CA ASN A 160 -7.76 13.57 0.11
C ASN A 160 -6.28 13.61 -0.26
N LEU A 161 -5.37 13.38 0.71
CA LEU A 161 -3.94 13.32 0.44
C LEU A 161 -3.58 12.15 -0.49
N GLN A 162 -4.24 10.99 -0.35
CA GLN A 162 -4.04 9.86 -1.25
C GLN A 162 -4.45 10.20 -2.68
N SER A 163 -5.60 10.85 -2.86
CA SER A 163 -6.06 11.32 -4.18
C SER A 163 -5.07 12.33 -4.79
N GLU A 164 -4.61 13.29 -4.00
CA GLU A 164 -3.64 14.29 -4.46
C GLU A 164 -2.30 13.65 -4.87
N ILE A 165 -1.82 12.66 -4.09
CA ILE A 165 -0.62 11.89 -4.44
C ILE A 165 -0.82 11.12 -5.75
N GLU A 166 -2.00 10.55 -5.99
CA GLU A 166 -2.29 9.82 -7.22
C GLU A 166 -2.31 10.75 -8.44
N ASP A 167 -2.93 11.92 -8.32
CA ASP A 167 -2.93 12.95 -9.37
C ASP A 167 -1.51 13.44 -9.68
N LEU A 168 -0.70 13.70 -8.64
CA LEU A 168 0.69 14.10 -8.82
C LEU A 168 1.54 12.99 -9.46
N ARG A 169 1.33 11.73 -9.08
CA ARG A 169 2.01 10.58 -9.70
C ARG A 169 1.64 10.44 -11.18
N ALA A 170 0.37 10.66 -11.53
CA ALA A 170 -0.07 10.63 -12.91
C ALA A 170 0.65 11.72 -13.73
N GLN A 171 0.76 12.94 -13.21
CA GLN A 171 1.50 14.03 -13.88
C GLN A 171 2.98 13.72 -14.04
N ILE A 172 3.62 13.15 -13.01
CA ILE A 172 5.04 12.77 -13.08
C ILE A 172 5.29 11.64 -14.08
N SER A 173 4.33 10.71 -14.24
CA SER A 173 4.48 9.53 -15.10
C SER A 173 4.75 9.87 -16.56
N GLU A 174 4.26 11.03 -17.05
CA GLU A 174 4.52 11.52 -18.41
C GLU A 174 6.01 11.82 -18.66
N PHE A 175 6.75 12.12 -17.60
CA PHE A 175 8.17 12.49 -17.66
C PHE A 175 9.08 11.35 -17.19
N GLN A 176 8.59 10.12 -17.16
CA GLN A 176 9.31 8.96 -16.68
C GLN A 176 9.20 7.77 -17.62
N CYS A 177 10.25 6.96 -17.66
CA CYS A 177 10.25 5.72 -18.41
C CYS A 177 9.16 4.78 -17.84
N PRO A 178 8.25 4.25 -18.67
CA PRO A 178 7.11 3.45 -18.20
C PRO A 178 7.49 2.10 -17.58
N ILE A 179 8.77 1.72 -17.68
CA ILE A 179 9.28 0.42 -17.23
C ILE A 179 10.08 0.57 -15.92
N CYS A 180 10.93 1.58 -15.82
CA CYS A 180 11.86 1.74 -14.69
C CYS A 180 11.82 3.09 -13.99
N ASN A 181 10.91 3.97 -14.39
CA ASN A 181 10.74 5.33 -13.86
C ASN A 181 11.95 6.26 -14.02
N ALA A 182 12.92 5.92 -14.87
CA ALA A 182 14.02 6.80 -15.20
C ALA A 182 13.52 8.12 -15.82
N PRO A 183 14.11 9.28 -15.49
CA PRO A 183 13.65 10.57 -16.01
C PRO A 183 13.67 10.63 -17.53
N LEU A 184 12.72 11.38 -18.10
CA LEU A 184 12.72 11.80 -19.49
C LEU A 184 13.93 12.72 -19.71
N SER A 185 14.80 12.31 -20.63
CA SER A 185 15.99 13.06 -21.02
C SER A 185 15.69 14.03 -22.16
N THR A 186 14.94 13.56 -23.17
CA THR A 186 14.65 14.34 -24.38
C THR A 186 13.26 14.00 -24.91
N ARG A 187 12.53 15.03 -25.36
CA ARG A 187 11.24 14.92 -26.07
C ARG A 187 11.27 15.84 -27.28
N LEU A 188 11.10 15.26 -28.47
CA LEU A 188 11.23 15.97 -29.74
C LEU A 188 10.11 15.55 -30.70
N ASP A 189 9.52 16.51 -31.39
CA ASP A 189 8.61 16.22 -32.49
C ASP A 189 9.42 15.78 -33.73
N ALA A 190 9.03 14.68 -34.35
CA ALA A 190 9.66 14.16 -35.56
C ALA A 190 8.62 13.70 -36.59
N PRO A 191 8.86 13.92 -37.90
CA PRO A 191 7.96 13.45 -38.94
C PRO A 191 7.98 11.93 -39.03
N VAL A 192 6.80 11.31 -39.06
CA VAL A 192 6.61 9.86 -39.21
C VAL A 192 6.78 9.45 -40.68
N ASP A 193 6.38 10.33 -41.60
CA ASP A 193 6.49 10.10 -43.04
C ASP A 193 7.48 11.05 -43.72
N GLN A 194 8.02 10.62 -44.87
CA GLN A 194 9.00 11.38 -45.64
C GLN A 194 8.43 12.69 -46.21
N GLU A 195 7.11 12.78 -46.38
CA GLU A 195 6.42 13.98 -46.84
C GLU A 195 6.18 14.99 -45.70
N GLN A 196 6.56 14.65 -44.46
CA GLN A 196 6.40 15.42 -43.23
C GLN A 196 4.95 15.82 -42.94
N LYS A 197 3.98 15.01 -43.36
CA LYS A 197 2.54 15.29 -43.16
C LYS A 197 2.03 14.85 -41.80
N HIS A 198 2.61 13.81 -41.22
CA HIS A 198 2.29 13.30 -39.90
C HIS A 198 3.50 13.41 -38.98
N TRP A 199 3.27 13.91 -37.78
CA TRP A 199 4.30 14.14 -36.77
C TRP A 199 3.94 13.37 -35.50
N ASP A 200 4.95 12.84 -34.85
CA ASP A 200 4.83 12.15 -33.58
C ASP A 200 6.03 12.49 -32.70
N ILE A 201 5.99 12.06 -31.45
CA ILE A 201 6.97 12.42 -30.44
C ILE A 201 7.98 11.30 -30.30
N VAL A 202 9.26 11.65 -30.39
CA VAL A 202 10.37 10.81 -29.95
C VAL A 202 10.66 11.15 -28.50
N GLU A 203 10.49 10.17 -27.62
CA GLU A 203 10.87 10.28 -26.22
C GLU A 203 12.07 9.41 -25.93
N ALA A 204 13.07 9.98 -25.26
CA ALA A 204 14.24 9.30 -24.79
C ALA A 204 14.42 9.54 -23.29
N TYR A 205 14.66 8.46 -22.56
CA TYR A 205 14.84 8.48 -21.11
C TYR A 205 16.30 8.26 -20.74
N GLU A 206 16.69 8.69 -19.54
CA GLU A 206 18.07 8.56 -19.05
C GLU A 206 18.54 7.10 -18.96
N CYS A 207 17.62 6.14 -18.80
CA CYS A 207 17.95 4.71 -18.84
C CYS A 207 18.31 4.20 -20.24
N GLY A 208 18.20 5.03 -21.28
CA GLY A 208 18.45 4.65 -22.67
C GLY A 208 17.22 4.12 -23.41
N HIS A 209 16.08 3.94 -22.73
CA HIS A 209 14.82 3.60 -23.38
C HIS A 209 14.41 4.71 -24.35
N ARG A 210 13.93 4.33 -25.54
CA ARG A 210 13.37 5.26 -26.51
C ARG A 210 12.17 4.65 -27.22
N HIS A 211 11.16 5.48 -27.47
CA HIS A 211 10.03 5.10 -28.31
C HIS A 211 9.64 6.26 -29.23
N PHE A 212 8.94 5.90 -30.31
CA PHE A 212 8.45 6.82 -31.32
C PHE A 212 7.15 6.27 -31.89
N ALA A 213 6.10 7.08 -31.91
CA ALA A 213 4.77 6.68 -32.40
C ALA A 213 4.27 5.35 -31.78
N GLY A 214 4.46 5.19 -30.47
CA GLY A 214 4.09 3.97 -29.72
C GLY A 214 4.99 2.76 -29.97
N ASN A 215 6.00 2.85 -30.85
CA ASN A 215 6.95 1.78 -31.12
C ASN A 215 8.24 1.97 -30.32
N THR A 216 8.63 0.95 -29.56
CA THR A 216 9.94 0.94 -28.90
C THR A 216 11.07 0.87 -29.92
N LEU A 217 11.91 1.92 -29.94
CA LEU A 217 13.13 1.99 -30.74
C LEU A 217 14.31 1.36 -29.99
N TYR A 218 14.45 1.71 -28.71
CA TYR A 218 15.46 1.13 -27.82
C TYR A 218 14.78 0.63 -26.55
N PRO A 219 14.85 -0.66 -26.23
CA PRO A 219 14.18 -1.19 -25.05
C PRO A 219 14.85 -0.69 -23.77
N CYS A 220 14.05 -0.62 -22.69
CA CYS A 220 14.57 -0.25 -21.38
C CYS A 220 15.48 -1.36 -20.86
N PRO A 221 16.72 -1.07 -20.42
CA PRO A 221 17.62 -2.09 -19.86
C PRO A 221 17.08 -2.83 -18.63
N ASN A 222 16.16 -2.20 -17.91
CA ASN A 222 15.50 -2.77 -16.72
C ASN A 222 14.17 -3.48 -17.08
N ASP A 223 13.84 -3.63 -18.36
CA ASP A 223 12.69 -4.43 -18.79
C ASP A 223 12.94 -5.90 -18.46
N PRO A 224 12.03 -6.60 -17.76
CA PRO A 224 12.14 -8.05 -17.57
C PRO A 224 12.23 -8.85 -18.88
N LYS A 225 11.78 -8.28 -20.00
CA LYS A 225 11.87 -8.84 -21.35
C LYS A 225 13.07 -8.32 -22.14
N PHE A 226 14.01 -7.63 -21.48
CA PHE A 226 15.23 -7.19 -22.13
C PHE A 226 16.01 -8.41 -22.65
N PRO A 227 16.55 -8.38 -23.88
CA PRO A 227 17.22 -9.53 -24.48
C PRO A 227 18.38 -10.06 -23.65
N THR A 228 18.44 -11.37 -23.52
CA THR A 228 19.53 -12.13 -22.92
C THR A 228 20.40 -12.76 -23.99
N TRP A 229 21.53 -13.36 -23.60
CA TRP A 229 22.44 -14.02 -24.53
C TRP A 229 21.79 -15.18 -25.30
N GLU A 230 20.80 -15.85 -24.68
CA GLU A 230 20.07 -16.97 -25.28
C GLU A 230 19.09 -16.53 -26.37
N ASP A 231 18.75 -15.25 -26.43
CA ASP A 231 17.90 -14.68 -27.48
C ASP A 231 18.65 -14.43 -28.80
N TYR A 232 19.93 -14.83 -28.88
CA TYR A 232 20.77 -14.70 -30.06
C TYR A 232 21.39 -16.04 -30.45
N GLU A 233 21.33 -16.35 -31.74
CA GLU A 233 22.12 -17.40 -32.35
C GLU A 233 23.44 -16.81 -32.84
N ILE A 234 24.56 -17.28 -32.28
CA ILE A 234 25.89 -16.74 -32.59
C ILE A 234 26.62 -17.66 -33.54
N ALA A 235 27.03 -17.12 -34.69
CA ALA A 235 27.87 -17.81 -35.66
C ALA A 235 29.22 -17.11 -35.76
N CYS A 236 30.31 -17.89 -35.64
CA CYS A 236 31.67 -17.39 -35.75
C CYS A 236 32.40 -18.09 -36.89
N GLU A 237 33.14 -17.34 -37.69
CA GLU A 237 33.92 -17.86 -38.81
C GLU A 237 35.24 -17.09 -38.98
N PRO A 238 36.26 -17.68 -39.61
CA PRO A 238 37.49 -16.95 -39.93
C PRO A 238 37.20 -15.74 -40.82
N ALA A 239 37.77 -14.59 -40.47
CA ALA A 239 37.59 -13.36 -41.24
C ALA A 239 38.29 -13.47 -42.60
N ASN A 240 37.61 -13.03 -43.67
CA ASN A 240 38.14 -13.08 -45.04
C ASN A 240 39.21 -12.00 -45.34
N ASP A 241 39.50 -11.12 -44.38
CA ASP A 241 40.38 -9.97 -44.58
C ASP A 241 41.80 -10.24 -44.03
N LYS A 242 42.84 -9.72 -44.69
CA LYS A 242 44.26 -9.91 -44.31
C LYS A 242 44.68 -9.00 -43.13
N SER A 243 43.72 -8.48 -42.38
CA SER A 243 43.96 -7.61 -41.22
C SER A 243 44.33 -8.44 -39.98
N ALA A 244 44.73 -7.79 -38.88
CA ALA A 244 45.07 -8.48 -37.63
C ALA A 244 43.88 -9.19 -36.94
N GLN A 245 42.68 -9.11 -37.53
CA GLN A 245 41.46 -9.74 -37.04
C GLN A 245 41.23 -11.03 -37.82
N GLN A 246 41.38 -12.16 -37.14
CA GLN A 246 41.36 -13.49 -37.77
C GLN A 246 39.98 -14.15 -37.70
N TRP A 247 39.10 -13.66 -36.82
CA TRP A 247 37.76 -14.21 -36.60
C TRP A 247 36.71 -13.11 -36.63
N GLN A 248 35.55 -13.44 -37.19
CA GLN A 248 34.34 -12.63 -37.12
C GLN A 248 33.21 -13.43 -36.48
N CYS A 249 32.46 -12.81 -35.58
CA CYS A 249 31.26 -13.40 -34.98
C CYS A 249 30.06 -12.50 -35.22
N THR A 250 28.96 -13.08 -35.66
CA THR A 250 27.68 -12.42 -35.95
C THR A 250 26.61 -12.96 -35.00
N ALA A 251 25.84 -12.07 -34.39
CA ALA A 251 24.71 -12.40 -33.54
C ALA A 251 23.38 -12.26 -34.28
N TRP A 252 22.66 -13.36 -34.48
CA TRP A 252 21.34 -13.38 -35.13
C TRP A 252 20.21 -13.38 -34.09
N PRO A 253 19.40 -12.31 -34.02
CA PRO A 253 18.36 -12.19 -33.01
C PRO A 253 17.18 -13.12 -33.27
N GLN A 254 16.79 -13.89 -32.25
CA GLN A 254 15.71 -14.88 -32.31
C GLN A 254 14.36 -14.34 -31.82
N THR A 255 14.37 -13.28 -31.00
CA THR A 255 13.15 -12.65 -30.46
C THR A 255 12.92 -11.23 -31.01
N GLU A 256 11.70 -10.72 -30.90
CA GLU A 256 11.37 -9.35 -31.32
C GLU A 256 12.20 -8.31 -30.55
N MET A 257 12.39 -8.52 -29.24
CA MET A 257 13.21 -7.64 -28.40
C MET A 257 14.69 -7.71 -28.79
N ALA A 258 15.21 -8.91 -29.11
CA ALA A 258 16.60 -9.06 -29.56
C ALA A 258 16.86 -8.33 -30.88
N ARG A 259 15.86 -8.26 -31.79
CA ARG A 259 15.96 -7.47 -33.03
C ARG A 259 16.08 -5.97 -32.76
N LYS A 260 15.49 -5.47 -31.66
CA LYS A 260 15.60 -4.07 -31.22
C LYS A 260 16.95 -3.77 -30.55
N VAL A 261 17.68 -4.80 -30.10
CA VAL A 261 19.04 -4.70 -29.55
C VAL A 261 20.02 -5.40 -30.49
N ASN A 262 20.38 -4.73 -31.58
CA ASN A 262 21.35 -5.28 -32.53
C ASN A 262 22.76 -5.25 -31.92
N LEU A 263 23.41 -6.42 -31.84
CA LEU A 263 24.76 -6.58 -31.28
C LEU A 263 25.88 -6.35 -32.30
N GLU A 264 25.53 -6.08 -33.57
CA GLU A 264 26.45 -5.90 -34.71
C GLU A 264 27.40 -7.10 -34.90
N VAL A 265 28.24 -7.05 -35.94
CA VAL A 265 29.32 -8.04 -36.15
C VAL A 265 30.52 -7.62 -35.30
N SER A 266 31.15 -8.60 -34.67
CA SER A 266 32.38 -8.39 -33.89
C SER A 266 33.57 -9.08 -34.55
N TYR A 267 34.76 -8.57 -34.26
CA TYR A 267 36.02 -9.10 -34.79
C TYR A 267 37.06 -9.28 -33.68
N GLY A 268 37.84 -10.35 -33.78
CA GLY A 268 38.85 -10.73 -32.78
C GLY A 268 40.04 -11.47 -33.38
N ARG A 269 41.11 -11.61 -32.60
CA ARG A 269 42.26 -12.46 -32.95
C ARG A 269 41.94 -13.94 -32.74
N THR A 270 41.07 -14.26 -31.77
CA THR A 270 40.51 -15.59 -31.56
C THR A 270 38.98 -15.56 -31.65
N GLU A 271 38.37 -16.74 -31.82
CA GLU A 271 36.92 -16.90 -31.78
C GLU A 271 36.34 -16.41 -30.44
N GLU A 272 36.99 -16.76 -29.32
CA GLU A 272 36.54 -16.38 -27.99
C GLU A 272 36.60 -14.87 -27.79
N GLU A 273 37.63 -14.20 -28.34
CA GLU A 273 37.76 -12.74 -28.24
C GLU A 273 36.64 -12.03 -29.01
N ALA A 274 36.34 -12.47 -30.23
CA ALA A 274 35.23 -11.92 -31.02
C ALA A 274 33.88 -12.15 -30.29
N ARG A 275 33.65 -13.37 -29.79
CA ARG A 275 32.44 -13.71 -29.05
C ARG A 275 32.28 -12.90 -27.75
N GLU A 276 33.36 -12.69 -27.00
CA GLU A 276 33.31 -11.89 -25.77
C GLU A 276 33.04 -10.42 -26.07
N LYS A 277 33.48 -9.87 -27.21
CA LYS A 277 33.12 -8.51 -27.65
C LYS A 277 31.63 -8.36 -27.87
N LEU A 278 30.96 -9.33 -28.49
CA LEU A 278 29.48 -9.35 -28.61
C LEU A 278 28.82 -9.39 -27.24
N ARG A 279 29.33 -10.24 -26.34
CA ARG A 279 28.80 -10.38 -24.98
C ARG A 279 28.93 -9.07 -24.21
N LYS A 280 30.08 -8.41 -24.29
CA LYS A 280 30.31 -7.09 -23.68
C LYS A 280 29.40 -6.03 -24.29
N THR A 281 29.14 -6.08 -25.60
CA THR A 281 28.14 -5.20 -26.23
C THR A 281 26.74 -5.43 -25.67
N LEU A 282 26.30 -6.69 -25.50
CA LEU A 282 25.00 -6.97 -24.89
C LEU A 282 24.92 -6.45 -23.45
N LEU A 283 25.95 -6.70 -22.63
CA LEU A 283 26.03 -6.20 -21.25
C LEU A 283 26.01 -4.67 -21.19
N TYR A 284 26.66 -4.00 -22.15
CA TYR A 284 26.67 -2.56 -22.26
C TYR A 284 25.28 -2.01 -22.61
N ARG A 285 24.59 -2.64 -23.57
CA ARG A 285 23.20 -2.29 -23.93
C ARG A 285 22.22 -2.56 -22.78
N ALA A 286 22.49 -3.59 -21.97
CA ALA A 286 21.75 -3.90 -20.74
C ALA A 286 22.10 -2.96 -19.56
N GLY A 287 22.98 -1.96 -19.75
CA GLY A 287 23.38 -1.04 -18.67
C GLY A 287 24.17 -1.70 -17.54
N LEU A 288 24.65 -2.94 -17.73
CA LEU A 288 25.38 -3.72 -16.72
C LEU A 288 26.87 -3.36 -16.68
N ILE A 289 27.40 -2.78 -17.77
CA ILE A 289 28.76 -2.23 -17.83
C ILE A 289 28.72 -0.81 -18.39
N GLY A 290 29.64 0.04 -17.94
CA GLY A 290 29.72 1.44 -18.40
C GLY A 290 30.60 1.64 -19.64
N ASN A 291 30.55 2.84 -20.21
CA ASN A 291 31.28 3.22 -21.44
C ASN A 291 32.76 2.81 -21.39
N ALA A 292 33.46 3.11 -20.28
CA ALA A 292 34.89 2.86 -20.16
C ALA A 292 35.25 1.37 -20.23
N GLU A 293 34.40 0.50 -19.67
CA GLU A 293 34.62 -0.94 -19.75
C GLU A 293 34.34 -1.48 -21.14
N TRP A 294 33.25 -1.03 -21.77
CA TRP A 294 32.91 -1.43 -23.13
C TRP A 294 33.98 -0.97 -24.14
N PHE A 295 34.43 0.28 -24.08
CA PHE A 295 35.50 0.75 -24.98
C PHE A 295 36.81 -0.04 -24.81
N ARG A 296 37.15 -0.46 -23.58
CA ARG A 296 38.31 -1.32 -23.34
C ARG A 296 38.13 -2.71 -23.96
N SER A 297 36.94 -3.29 -23.91
CA SER A 297 36.70 -4.60 -24.53
C SER A 297 36.70 -4.56 -26.05
N GLN A 298 36.38 -3.40 -26.65
CA GLN A 298 36.41 -3.23 -28.10
C GLN A 298 37.79 -2.85 -28.66
N ALA A 299 38.76 -2.50 -27.80
CA ALA A 299 40.11 -2.15 -28.20
C ALA A 299 40.92 -3.38 -28.71
N PHE A 300 41.86 -3.13 -29.63
CA PHE A 300 42.76 -4.14 -30.23
C PHE A 300 44.05 -4.33 -29.43
#